data_AF-X0WJ78-F1
#
_entry.id   AF-X0WJ78-F1
#
_cell.length_a   1.000
_cell.length_b   1.000
_cell.length_c   1.000
_cell.angle_alpha   90.00
_cell.angle_beta   90.00
_cell.angle_gamma   90.00
#
_symmetry.space_group_name_H-M   'P 1'
#
loop_
_entity.id
_entity.type
_entity.pdbx_description
1 polymer ?
#
loop_
_entity_poly.entity_id
_entity_poly.type
_entity_poly.pdbx_seq_one_letter_code
_entity_poly.pdbx_strand_id
1 'polypeptide(L)'
;YFDAEFDNGDSSDADTISWKVGNKQKSTLTDDCTFTFTAPSGACNLILRLIQDATANWDVTWPVAVKWLGDEPTWTDGEATKSIIVSFYFDGTNYWGQGTPWEV
;
A
#
# COMPACT_ATOMS: atom_id res chain seq x y z
N TYR A 1 18.05 10.49 9.42
CA TYR A 1 17.07 11.50 9.01
C TYR A 1 15.93 10.72 8.34
N PHE A 2 15.00 11.36 7.63
CA PHE A 2 13.97 10.70 6.82
C PHE A 2 14.59 9.98 5.60
N ASP A 3 15.50 9.03 5.80
CA ASP A 3 16.59 8.78 4.85
C ASP A 3 16.16 8.18 3.50
N ALA A 4 14.96 7.60 3.40
CA ALA A 4 14.19 7.43 2.15
C ALA A 4 12.84 6.76 2.45
N GLU A 5 11.92 6.80 1.48
CA GLU A 5 10.82 5.83 1.40
C GLU A 5 11.40 4.43 1.12
N PHE A 6 11.01 3.43 1.89
CA PHE A 6 11.48 2.06 1.67
C PHE A 6 10.83 1.47 0.41
N ASP A 7 11.65 0.90 -0.47
CA ASP A 7 11.20 0.30 -1.73
C ASP A 7 11.02 -1.21 -1.58
N ASN A 8 9.78 -1.71 -1.69
CA ASN A 8 9.52 -3.15 -1.69
C ASN A 8 9.76 -3.80 -3.06
N GLY A 9 10.01 -3.00 -4.11
CA GLY A 9 10.21 -3.49 -5.47
C GLY A 9 8.89 -3.83 -6.17
N ASP A 10 8.93 -4.86 -7.01
CA ASP A 10 7.79 -5.33 -7.79
C ASP A 10 6.94 -6.31 -6.97
N SER A 11 5.63 -6.08 -6.92
CA SER A 11 4.71 -6.82 -6.06
C SER A 11 4.46 -8.24 -6.54
N SER A 12 4.57 -8.49 -7.85
CA SER A 12 4.09 -9.74 -8.47
C SER A 12 2.65 -10.07 -8.03
N ASP A 13 2.31 -11.36 -7.90
CA ASP A 13 1.00 -11.84 -7.45
C ASP A 13 0.83 -11.78 -5.91
N ALA A 14 1.92 -11.62 -5.15
CA ALA A 14 1.90 -11.49 -3.70
C ALA A 14 3.11 -10.74 -3.16
N ASP A 15 2.86 -9.78 -2.26
CA ASP A 15 3.90 -8.95 -1.64
C ASP A 15 3.69 -8.82 -0.12
N THR A 16 4.79 -8.77 0.63
CA THR A 16 4.80 -8.65 2.09
C THR A 16 5.36 -7.31 2.51
N ILE A 17 4.49 -6.41 2.94
CA ILE A 17 4.89 -5.10 3.47
C ILE A 17 5.25 -5.24 4.95
N SER A 18 6.54 -5.08 5.28
CA SER A 18 7.02 -5.15 6.65
C SER A 18 7.10 -3.77 7.29
N TRP A 19 6.13 -3.40 8.12
CA TRP A 19 6.13 -2.10 8.81
C TRP A 19 7.21 -1.95 9.89
N LYS A 20 8.04 -2.98 10.09
CA LYS A 20 9.23 -2.92 10.95
C LYS A 20 10.42 -2.23 10.30
N VAL A 21 10.46 -2.13 8.97
CA VAL A 21 11.59 -1.51 8.24
C VAL A 21 11.40 -0.01 7.99
N GLY A 22 10.17 0.50 8.12
CA GLY A 22 9.88 1.91 7.99
C GLY A 22 8.39 2.21 7.87
N ASN A 23 8.00 3.43 8.23
CA ASN A 23 6.60 3.87 8.20
C ASN A 23 6.17 4.46 6.85
N LYS A 24 7.09 4.61 5.89
CA LYS A 24 6.83 5.17 4.55
C LYS A 24 7.46 4.20 3.57
N GLN A 25 6.63 3.53 2.79
CA GLN A 25 7.08 2.52 1.85
C GLN A 25 6.34 2.66 0.53
N LYS A 26 6.92 2.09 -0.53
CA LYS A 26 6.28 1.94 -1.82
C LYS A 26 6.36 0.49 -2.31
N SER A 27 5.45 0.13 -3.21
CA SER A 27 5.45 -1.13 -3.96
C SER A 27 4.95 -0.85 -5.38
N THR A 28 5.61 -1.45 -6.38
CA THR A 28 5.23 -1.33 -7.79
C THR A 28 4.37 -2.53 -8.17
N LEU A 29 3.13 -2.29 -8.55
CA LEU A 29 2.20 -3.31 -9.01
C LEU A 29 2.57 -3.74 -10.43
N THR A 30 2.86 -5.03 -10.59
CA THR A 30 3.20 -5.66 -11.87
C THR A 30 2.26 -6.81 -12.26
N ASP A 31 1.33 -7.16 -11.37
CA ASP A 31 0.24 -8.12 -11.53
C ASP A 31 -0.82 -7.84 -10.44
N ASP A 32 -1.97 -8.51 -10.50
CA ASP A 32 -2.95 -8.52 -9.42
C ASP A 32 -2.30 -9.06 -8.13
N CYS A 33 -2.22 -8.23 -7.10
CA CYS A 33 -1.39 -8.51 -5.92
C CYS A 33 -2.21 -8.75 -4.66
N THR A 34 -1.88 -9.83 -3.94
CA THR A 34 -2.36 -10.03 -2.56
C THR A 34 -1.31 -9.55 -1.56
N PHE A 35 -1.61 -8.47 -0.82
CA PHE A 35 -0.71 -7.98 0.23
C PHE A 35 -0.85 -8.76 1.53
N THR A 36 0.28 -8.97 2.20
CA THR A 36 0.34 -9.33 3.62
C THR A 36 1.14 -8.30 4.41
N PHE A 37 0.74 -8.01 5.65
CA PHE A 37 1.41 -7.00 6.48
C PHE A 37 2.08 -7.62 7.70
N THR A 38 3.35 -7.26 7.93
CA THR A 38 3.98 -7.45 9.24
C THR A 38 3.81 -6.19 10.08
N ALA A 39 3.15 -6.32 11.22
CA ALA A 39 2.82 -5.19 12.08
C ALA A 39 4.04 -4.43 12.61
N PRO A 40 3.94 -3.09 12.74
CA PRO A 40 4.93 -2.29 13.43
C PRO A 40 4.91 -2.60 14.94
N SER A 41 5.91 -2.12 15.67
CA SER A 41 6.06 -2.41 17.10
C SER A 41 4.99 -1.79 18.01
N GLY A 42 4.15 -0.90 17.48
CA GLY A 42 3.10 -0.23 18.24
C GLY A 42 2.24 0.66 17.35
N ALA A 43 1.24 1.28 17.97
CA ALA A 43 0.31 2.18 17.27
C ALA A 43 1.07 3.34 16.62
N CYS A 44 0.78 3.62 15.34
CA CYS A 44 1.50 4.64 14.57
C CYS A 44 0.76 5.01 13.27
N ASN A 45 1.30 6.03 12.59
CA ASN A 45 0.87 6.39 11.23
C ASN A 45 1.81 5.79 10.20
N LEU A 46 1.23 5.20 9.15
CA LEU A 46 1.90 4.51 8.07
C LEU A 46 1.42 5.04 6.73
N ILE A 47 2.32 5.08 5.74
CA ILE A 47 2.04 5.47 4.37
C ILE A 47 2.56 4.37 3.44
N LEU A 48 1.70 3.87 2.55
CA LEU A 48 2.06 3.01 1.43
C LEU A 48 1.76 3.76 0.12
N ARG A 49 2.75 3.90 -0.74
CA ARG A 49 2.56 4.38 -2.10
C ARG A 49 2.54 3.19 -3.05
N LEU A 50 1.42 2.99 -3.73
CA LEU A 50 1.33 2.00 -4.80
C LEU A 50 1.56 2.67 -6.13
N ILE A 51 2.27 2.01 -7.03
CA ILE A 51 2.63 2.53 -8.35
C ILE A 51 2.24 1.46 -9.37
N GLN A 52 1.46 1.79 -10.39
CA GLN A 52 1.21 0.87 -11.50
C GLN A 52 2.43 0.81 -12.41
N ASP A 53 2.78 -0.38 -12.88
CA ASP A 53 3.78 -0.51 -13.94
C ASP A 53 3.27 0.06 -15.28
N ALA A 54 3.99 -0.21 -16.36
CA ALA A 54 3.59 0.23 -17.69
C ALA A 54 2.34 -0.51 -18.24
N THR A 55 1.99 -1.67 -17.67
CA THR A 55 0.85 -2.49 -18.07
C THR A 55 -0.43 -2.00 -17.42
N ALA A 56 -0.36 -1.69 -16.12
CA ALA A 56 -1.37 -1.04 -15.32
C ALA A 56 -2.68 -1.81 -15.10
N ASN A 57 -3.62 -1.16 -14.39
CA ASN A 57 -4.94 -1.65 -14.01
C ASN A 57 -4.92 -2.92 -13.15
N TRP A 58 -3.83 -3.15 -12.42
CA TRP A 58 -3.73 -4.24 -11.46
C TRP A 58 -4.61 -4.02 -10.24
N ASP A 59 -5.24 -5.08 -9.78
CA ASP A 59 -6.06 -5.09 -8.57
C ASP A 59 -5.24 -5.44 -7.33
N VAL A 60 -5.77 -5.08 -6.17
CA VAL A 60 -5.12 -5.30 -4.88
C VAL A 60 -6.07 -5.95 -3.89
N THR A 61 -5.63 -7.07 -3.32
CA THR A 61 -6.30 -7.69 -2.18
C THR A 61 -5.56 -7.37 -0.88
N TRP A 62 -6.27 -6.77 0.08
CA TRP A 62 -5.68 -6.35 1.35
C TRP A 62 -5.84 -7.40 2.47
N PRO A 63 -4.94 -7.38 3.47
CA PRO A 63 -5.13 -8.16 4.69
C PRO A 63 -6.46 -7.83 5.38
N VAL A 64 -7.11 -8.83 5.99
CA VAL A 64 -8.38 -8.65 6.74
C VAL A 64 -8.30 -7.60 7.86
N ALA A 65 -7.10 -7.31 8.36
CA ALA A 65 -6.85 -6.30 9.37
C ALA A 65 -6.91 -4.86 8.83
N VAL A 66 -6.91 -4.68 7.51
CA VAL A 66 -7.15 -3.38 6.87
C VAL A 66 -8.64 -3.08 6.91
N LYS A 67 -8.99 -1.89 7.41
CA LYS A 67 -10.35 -1.38 7.54
C LYS A 67 -10.42 -0.02 6.86
N TRP A 68 -11.15 0.06 5.76
CA TRP A 68 -11.32 1.30 5.02
C TRP A 68 -12.25 2.26 5.76
N LEU A 69 -11.79 3.50 5.89
CA LEU A 69 -12.58 4.62 6.39
C LEU A 69 -13.39 5.16 5.21
N GLY A 70 -14.66 4.77 5.13
CA GLY A 70 -15.48 4.99 3.95
C GLY A 70 -15.34 3.84 2.96
N ASP A 71 -15.37 4.15 1.67
CA ASP A 71 -15.25 3.15 0.62
C ASP A 71 -13.78 2.82 0.32
N GLU A 72 -13.53 1.55 -0.02
CA GLU A 72 -12.23 1.11 -0.52
C GLU A 72 -11.92 1.79 -1.86
N PRO A 73 -10.69 2.30 -2.08
CA PRO A 73 -10.28 2.81 -3.38
C PRO A 73 -10.40 1.77 -4.50
N THR A 74 -10.76 2.21 -5.71
CA THR A 74 -10.70 1.36 -6.89
C THR A 74 -9.25 1.24 -7.38
N TRP A 75 -8.67 0.06 -7.27
CA TRP A 75 -7.27 -0.18 -7.64
C TRP A 75 -7.07 -0.31 -9.16
N THR A 76 -8.05 -0.90 -9.84
CA THR A 76 -8.05 -1.16 -11.29
C THR A 76 -8.23 0.08 -12.17
N ASP A 77 -8.53 1.25 -11.58
CA ASP A 77 -8.52 2.55 -12.27
C ASP A 77 -7.10 3.14 -12.40
N GLY A 78 -6.09 2.45 -11.86
CA GLY A 78 -4.71 2.85 -11.96
C GLY A 78 -4.15 2.67 -13.35
N GLU A 79 -4.08 3.76 -14.12
CA GLU A 79 -3.39 3.79 -15.42
C GLU A 79 -1.87 3.67 -15.29
N ALA A 80 -1.19 3.43 -16.41
CA ALA A 80 0.24 3.17 -16.46
C ALA A 80 1.06 4.27 -15.77
N THR A 81 2.02 3.85 -14.95
CA THR A 81 2.94 4.71 -14.19
C THR A 81 2.30 5.63 -13.15
N LYS A 82 0.98 5.62 -12.99
CA LYS A 82 0.30 6.41 -11.95
C LYS A 82 0.55 5.82 -10.58
N SER A 83 0.41 6.66 -9.57
CA SER A 83 0.53 6.25 -8.18
C SER A 83 -0.64 6.70 -7.33
N ILE A 84 -0.89 5.95 -6.26
CA ILE A 84 -1.90 6.23 -5.26
C ILE A 84 -1.24 6.20 -3.88
N ILE A 85 -1.64 7.12 -3.01
CA ILE A 85 -1.17 7.16 -1.62
C ILE A 85 -2.22 6.55 -0.72
N VAL A 86 -1.85 5.50 0.00
CA VAL A 86 -2.66 4.88 1.03
C VAL A 86 -2.10 5.28 2.39
N SER A 87 -2.95 5.91 3.20
CA SER A 87 -2.62 6.30 4.57
C SER A 87 -3.30 5.37 5.55
N PHE A 88 -2.54 4.84 6.50
CA PHE A 88 -3.08 4.02 7.58
C PHE A 88 -2.80 4.63 8.95
N TYR A 89 -3.80 4.60 9.82
CA TYR A 89 -3.62 4.65 11.26
C TYR A 89 -3.65 3.22 11.81
N PHE A 90 -2.53 2.75 12.35
CA PHE A 90 -2.46 1.44 13.01
C PHE A 90 -2.72 1.61 14.51
N ASP A 91 -3.74 0.92 15.04
CA ASP A 91 -4.14 1.03 16.45
C ASP A 91 -3.48 0.00 17.38
N GLY A 92 -2.60 -0.85 16.84
CA GLY A 92 -2.03 -2.01 17.54
C GLY A 92 -2.62 -3.35 17.09
N THR A 93 -3.73 -3.34 16.36
CA THR A 93 -4.40 -4.53 15.80
C THR A 93 -4.83 -4.33 14.36
N ASN A 94 -5.57 -3.26 14.06
CA ASN A 94 -6.13 -2.96 12.75
C ASN A 94 -5.42 -1.77 12.08
N TYR A 95 -5.47 -1.75 10.76
CA TYR A 95 -4.99 -0.65 9.92
C TYR A 95 -6.20 0.11 9.37
N TRP A 96 -6.49 1.27 9.95
CA TRP A 96 -7.57 2.14 9.50
C TRP A 96 -7.09 2.96 8.30
N GLY A 97 -7.54 2.57 7.11
CA GLY A 97 -7.01 3.02 5.83
C GLY A 97 -7.89 4.06 5.12
N GLN A 98 -7.24 4.95 4.38
CA GLN A 98 -7.87 5.79 3.35
C GLN A 98 -6.90 5.94 2.17
N GLY A 99 -7.42 6.00 0.95
CA GLY A 99 -6.63 6.23 -0.27
C GLY A 99 -6.94 7.58 -0.90
N THR A 100 -5.96 8.14 -1.61
CA THR A 100 -6.19 9.24 -2.55
C THR A 100 -6.80 8.70 -3.85
N PRO A 101 -7.23 9.57 -4.79
CA PRO A 101 -7.32 9.19 -6.19
C PRO A 101 -5.94 8.80 -6.76
N TRP A 102 -5.94 8.16 -7.94
CA TRP A 102 -4.73 7.92 -8.72
C TRP A 102 -4.19 9.23 -9.31
N GLU A 103 -2.90 9.50 -9.10
CA GLU A 103 -2.21 10.71 -9.52
C GLU A 103 -1.01 10.36 -10.44
N VAL A 104 -0.61 11.31 -11.28
CA VAL A 104 0.56 11.21 -12.18
C VAL A 104 1.88 11.54 -11.50
#